data_AF-A0A531KHM1-F1
#
_entry.id   AF-A0A531KHM1-F1
#
_cell.length_a   1.000
_cell.length_b   1.000
_cell.length_c   1.000
_cell.angle_alpha   90.00
_cell.angle_beta   90.00
_cell.angle_gamma   90.00
#
_symmetry.space_group_name_H-M   'P 1'
#
loop_
_entity.id
_entity.type
_entity.pdbx_description
1 polymer ?
#
loop_
_entity_poly.entity_id
_entity_poly.type
_entity_poly.pdbx_seq_one_letter_code
_entity_poly.pdbx_strand_id
1 'polypeptide(L)'
;SATSLPLRLTAVLGALVMVAASLLVFFHLPLPWYEGAPLEMPFIYVAGMWMAVFSSVAFTAIYAFRVAEEARLLANALAATELVLQREQHLSALDGLAAAAAHELGTPLATITLVAKEMEKALRNDPKYGEDVTLLRSQSERCREILKRLTSLSSEGEAHLSRLPLTSLVEEMTAPHRD
;
A
#
# COMPACT_ATOMS: atom_id res chain seq x y z
N SER A 1 -16.10 6.06 -5.77
CA SER A 1 -16.79 7.21 -5.15
C SER A 1 -18.31 7.02 -4.99
N ALA A 2 -18.77 5.83 -4.56
CA ALA A 2 -20.21 5.57 -4.33
C ALA A 2 -20.56 5.25 -2.86
N THR A 3 -19.55 5.26 -1.96
CA THR A 3 -19.72 4.85 -0.54
C THR A 3 -19.52 6.00 0.44
N SER A 4 -19.34 7.23 -0.04
CA SER A 4 -19.04 8.41 0.78
C SER A 4 -20.28 9.18 1.21
N LEU A 5 -21.43 8.51 1.42
CA LEU A 5 -22.46 9.15 2.22
C LEU A 5 -21.99 9.05 3.67
N PRO A 6 -21.67 10.18 4.35
CA PRO A 6 -21.19 10.14 5.72
C PRO A 6 -22.18 9.34 6.55
N LEU A 7 -21.68 8.45 7.42
CA LEU A 7 -22.50 7.70 8.38
C LEU A 7 -23.48 8.61 9.15
N ARG A 8 -23.13 9.90 9.28
CA ARG A 8 -23.99 10.95 9.81
C ARG A 8 -25.26 11.18 8.97
N LEU A 9 -25.18 11.28 7.65
CA LEU A 9 -26.36 11.51 6.79
C LEU A 9 -27.26 10.28 6.72
N THR A 10 -26.71 9.06 6.69
CA THR A 10 -27.53 7.84 6.76
C THR A 10 -28.24 7.72 8.11
N ALA A 11 -27.56 8.06 9.21
CA ALA A 11 -28.16 8.11 10.53
C ALA A 11 -29.26 9.19 10.64
N VAL A 12 -29.03 10.39 10.10
CA VAL A 12 -30.03 11.47 10.06
C VAL A 12 -31.25 11.05 9.25
N LEU A 13 -31.06 10.42 8.09
CA LEU A 13 -32.16 9.94 7.26
C LEU A 13 -32.95 8.83 7.95
N GLY A 14 -32.27 7.86 8.59
CA GLY A 14 -32.92 6.81 9.38
C GLY A 14 -33.73 7.37 10.55
N ALA A 15 -33.17 8.35 11.26
CA ALA A 15 -33.88 9.06 12.33
C ALA A 15 -35.11 9.82 11.80
N LEU A 16 -34.99 10.51 10.66
CA LEU A 16 -36.11 11.19 10.01
C LEU A 16 -37.24 10.22 9.64
N VAL A 17 -36.90 9.06 9.04
CA VAL A 17 -37.87 8.02 8.70
C VAL A 17 -38.58 7.51 9.96
N MET A 18 -37.84 7.25 11.04
CA MET A 18 -38.42 6.81 12.31
C MET A 18 -39.36 7.84 12.95
N VAL A 19 -38.99 9.12 12.92
CA VAL A 19 -39.84 10.23 13.40
C VAL A 19 -41.09 10.35 12.54
N ALA A 20 -40.97 10.33 11.22
CA ALA A 20 -42.10 10.41 10.31
C ALA A 20 -43.06 9.22 10.46
N ALA A 21 -42.53 7.99 10.56
CA ALA A 21 -43.33 6.79 10.80
C ALA A 21 -44.07 6.86 12.14
N SER A 22 -43.41 7.35 13.19
CA SER A 22 -44.03 7.51 14.50
C SER A 22 -45.10 8.61 14.51
N LEU A 23 -44.87 9.75 13.84
CA LEU A 23 -45.87 10.80 13.67
C LEU A 23 -47.11 10.30 12.94
N LEU A 24 -46.94 9.46 11.91
CA LEU A 24 -48.05 8.90 11.16
C LEU A 24 -48.97 8.01 12.02
N VAL A 25 -48.43 7.32 13.03
CA VAL A 25 -49.22 6.52 13.97
C VAL A 25 -50.18 7.40 14.78
N PHE A 26 -49.73 8.58 15.22
CA PHE A 26 -50.54 9.49 16.04
C PHE A 26 -51.39 10.47 15.23
N PHE A 27 -50.90 10.92 14.06
CA PHE A 27 -51.51 11.93 13.20
C PHE A 27 -51.86 11.34 11.82
N HIS A 28 -52.74 10.35 11.79
CA HIS A 28 -53.25 9.78 10.54
C HIS A 28 -54.54 10.48 10.11
N LEU A 29 -54.70 10.73 8.81
CA LEU A 29 -55.99 11.13 8.25
C LEU A 29 -56.80 9.87 7.90
N PRO A 30 -58.13 9.92 8.05
CA PRO A 30 -58.99 8.83 7.60
C PRO A 30 -58.84 8.67 6.08
N LEU A 31 -58.73 7.41 5.63
CA LEU A 31 -58.68 7.14 4.20
C LEU A 31 -60.03 7.52 3.57
N PRO A 32 -60.05 8.11 2.35
CA PRO A 32 -61.27 8.30 1.58
C PRO A 32 -61.78 6.92 1.15
N TRP A 33 -62.60 6.31 2.02
CA TRP A 33 -63.23 5.01 1.83
C TRP A 33 -64.71 5.19 1.47
N TYR A 34 -65.41 4.09 1.19
CA TYR A 34 -66.82 4.10 0.82
C TYR A 34 -67.68 4.90 1.81
N GLU A 35 -68.61 5.71 1.29
CA GLU A 35 -69.53 6.51 2.10
C GLU A 35 -70.30 5.60 3.09
N GLY A 36 -70.16 5.89 4.39
CA GLY A 36 -70.87 5.19 5.46
C GLY A 36 -70.14 4.01 6.10
N ALA A 37 -68.94 3.63 5.66
CA ALA A 37 -68.14 2.57 6.27
C ALA A 37 -66.70 3.04 6.56
N PRO A 38 -66.37 3.50 7.78
CA PRO A 38 -65.00 3.85 8.11
C PRO A 38 -64.11 2.60 8.09
N LEU A 39 -62.96 2.69 7.42
CA LEU A 39 -61.92 1.65 7.46
C LEU A 39 -61.13 1.80 8.76
N GLU A 40 -61.58 1.15 9.83
CA GLU A 40 -60.84 1.11 11.09
C GLU A 40 -59.71 0.10 11.00
N MET A 41 -58.46 0.58 10.95
CA MET A 41 -57.30 -0.31 11.01
C MET A 41 -57.12 -0.83 12.44
N PRO A 42 -57.10 -2.16 12.65
CA PRO A 42 -56.79 -2.72 13.96
C PRO A 42 -55.42 -2.25 14.44
N PHE A 43 -55.30 -1.89 15.72
CA PHE A 43 -54.03 -1.44 16.33
C PHE A 43 -52.86 -2.41 16.06
N ILE A 44 -53.14 -3.71 16.06
CA ILE A 44 -52.13 -4.75 15.77
C ILE A 44 -51.50 -4.61 14.38
N TYR A 45 -52.26 -4.15 13.38
CA TYR A 45 -51.76 -3.93 12.03
C TYR A 45 -50.80 -2.73 11.98
N VAL A 46 -51.20 -1.62 12.60
CA VAL A 46 -50.36 -0.40 12.70
C VAL A 46 -49.07 -0.68 13.47
N ALA A 47 -49.16 -1.41 14.60
CA ALA A 47 -48.00 -1.83 15.36
C ALA A 47 -47.07 -2.75 14.54
N GLY A 48 -47.64 -3.69 13.76
CA GLY A 48 -46.90 -4.56 12.86
C GLY A 48 -46.13 -3.78 11.79
N MET A 49 -46.77 -2.81 11.14
CA MET A 49 -46.11 -1.94 10.16
C MET A 49 -45.00 -1.09 10.78
N TRP A 50 -45.24 -0.52 11.96
CA TRP A 50 -44.24 0.28 12.68
C TRP A 50 -43.01 -0.58 13.04
N MET A 51 -43.24 -1.79 13.56
CA MET A 51 -42.17 -2.75 13.84
C MET A 51 -41.40 -3.17 12.59
N ALA A 52 -42.08 -3.36 11.45
CA ALA A 52 -41.43 -3.70 10.19
C ALA A 52 -40.51 -2.57 9.69
N VAL A 53 -40.98 -1.32 9.73
CA VAL A 53 -40.18 -0.14 9.37
C VAL A 53 -38.98 0.00 10.30
N PHE A 54 -39.20 -0.10 11.62
CA PHE A 54 -38.13 -0.02 12.61
C PHE A 54 -37.07 -1.10 12.39
N SER A 55 -37.49 -2.36 12.24
CA SER A 55 -36.60 -3.50 12.00
C SER A 55 -35.80 -3.32 10.71
N SER A 56 -36.45 -2.89 9.62
CA SER A 56 -35.79 -2.63 8.34
C SER A 56 -34.74 -1.53 8.46
N VAL A 57 -35.07 -0.38 9.06
CA VAL A 57 -34.14 0.73 9.25
C VAL A 57 -32.96 0.30 10.14
N ALA A 58 -33.23 -0.40 11.24
CA ALA A 58 -32.19 -0.88 12.15
C ALA A 58 -31.25 -1.87 11.47
N PHE A 59 -31.80 -2.87 10.76
CA PHE A 59 -31.03 -3.85 10.03
C PHE A 59 -30.15 -3.21 8.96
N THR A 60 -30.72 -2.32 8.13
CA THR A 60 -29.99 -1.60 7.09
C THR A 60 -28.88 -0.72 7.69
N ALA A 61 -29.14 -0.03 8.80
CA ALA A 61 -28.14 0.80 9.46
C ALA A 61 -26.96 -0.02 10.00
N ILE A 62 -27.23 -1.13 10.69
CA ILE A 62 -26.20 -2.03 11.22
C ILE A 62 -25.38 -2.64 10.07
N TYR A 63 -26.05 -3.12 9.02
CA TYR A 63 -25.39 -3.73 7.88
C TYR A 63 -24.51 -2.71 7.13
N ALA A 64 -25.02 -1.50 6.89
CA ALA A 64 -24.25 -0.43 6.26
C ALA A 64 -23.01 -0.05 7.09
N PHE A 65 -23.13 0.01 8.43
CA PHE A 65 -22.00 0.26 9.31
C PHE A 65 -20.95 -0.85 9.20
N ARG A 66 -21.37 -2.12 9.21
CA ARG A 66 -20.46 -3.27 9.07
C ARG A 66 -19.72 -3.29 7.74
N VAL A 67 -20.43 -3.09 6.63
CA VAL A 67 -19.82 -3.04 5.29
C VAL A 67 -18.84 -1.87 5.18
N ALA A 68 -19.17 -0.71 5.74
CA ALA A 68 -18.27 0.44 5.73
C ALA A 68 -17.00 0.20 6.55
N GLU A 69 -17.11 -0.49 7.69
CA GLU A 69 -15.98 -0.88 8.52
C GLU A 69 -15.05 -1.88 7.80
N GLU A 70 -15.64 -2.94 7.22
CA GLU A 70 -14.89 -3.94 6.44
C GLU A 70 -14.19 -3.32 5.23
N ALA A 71 -14.87 -2.43 4.51
CA ALA A 71 -14.28 -1.69 3.39
C ALA A 71 -13.10 -0.82 3.84
N ARG A 72 -13.19 -0.18 5.02
CA ARG A 72 -12.09 0.63 5.58
C ARG A 72 -10.90 -0.23 5.95
N LEU A 73 -11.13 -1.39 6.57
CA LEU A 73 -10.07 -2.35 6.90
C LEU A 73 -9.36 -2.86 5.64
N LEU A 74 -10.11 -3.25 4.61
CA LEU A 74 -9.55 -3.69 3.34
C LEU A 74 -8.75 -2.58 2.64
N ALA A 75 -9.26 -1.34 2.62
CA ALA A 75 -8.56 -0.22 2.03
C ALA A 75 -7.23 0.07 2.74
N ASN A 76 -7.22 0.01 4.08
CA ASN A 76 -6.00 0.19 4.86
C ASN A 76 -4.99 -0.95 4.62
N ALA A 77 -5.45 -2.19 4.56
CA ALA A 77 -4.60 -3.33 4.25
C ALA A 77 -4.00 -3.22 2.84
N LEU A 78 -4.81 -2.84 1.85
CA LEU A 78 -4.35 -2.63 0.47
C LEU A 78 -3.28 -1.54 0.41
N ALA A 79 -3.52 -0.39 1.04
CA ALA A 79 -2.57 0.71 1.09
C ALA A 79 -1.22 0.28 1.71
N ALA A 80 -1.26 -0.53 2.78
CA ALA A 80 -0.05 -1.09 3.37
C ALA A 80 0.69 -2.04 2.40
N THR A 81 -0.03 -2.92 1.69
CA THR A 81 0.57 -3.83 0.70
C THR A 81 1.13 -3.09 -0.52
N GLU A 82 0.46 -2.04 -0.98
CA GLU A 82 0.93 -1.22 -2.11
C GLU A 82 2.22 -0.49 -1.76
N LEU A 83 2.34 0.02 -0.52
CA LEU A 83 3.57 0.65 -0.05
C LEU A 83 4.75 -0.33 -0.05
N VAL A 84 4.53 -1.56 0.44
CA VAL A 84 5.56 -2.60 0.42
C VAL A 84 5.93 -2.96 -1.02
N LEU A 85 4.94 -3.17 -1.88
CA LEU A 85 5.17 -3.53 -3.28
C LEU A 85 5.92 -2.43 -4.04
N GLN A 86 5.59 -1.16 -3.83
CA GLN A 86 6.30 -0.02 -4.42
C GLN A 86 7.77 0.00 -4.01
N ARG A 87 8.06 -0.29 -2.73
CA ARG A 87 9.43 -0.37 -2.22
C ARG A 87 10.19 -1.53 -2.87
N GLU A 88 9.59 -2.71 -2.98
CA GLU A 88 10.20 -3.87 -3.63
C GLU A 88 10.47 -3.61 -5.12
N GLN A 89 9.51 -3.02 -5.84
CA GLN A 89 9.70 -2.65 -7.25
C GLN A 89 10.83 -1.65 -7.45
N HIS A 90 10.93 -0.65 -6.56
CA HIS A 90 12.02 0.32 -6.62
C HIS A 90 13.39 -0.33 -6.38
N LEU A 91 13.49 -1.25 -5.41
CA LEU A 91 14.72 -2.01 -5.16
C LEU A 91 15.08 -2.91 -6.34
N SER A 92 14.11 -3.68 -6.85
CA SER A 92 14.31 -4.56 -8.02
C SER A 92 14.75 -3.78 -9.27
N ALA A 93 14.22 -2.58 -9.48
CA ALA A 93 14.64 -1.71 -10.59
C ALA A 93 16.10 -1.24 -10.42
N LEU A 94 16.52 -0.88 -9.19
CA LEU A 94 17.91 -0.55 -8.89
C LEU A 94 18.84 -1.75 -9.11
N ASP A 95 18.41 -2.94 -8.73
CA ASP A 95 19.15 -4.18 -8.93
C ASP A 95 19.37 -4.48 -10.42
N GLY A 96 18.30 -4.35 -11.23
CA GLY A 96 18.37 -4.49 -12.68
C GLY A 96 19.31 -3.48 -13.33
N LEU A 97 19.27 -2.21 -12.91
CA LEU A 97 20.17 -1.17 -13.41
C LEU A 97 21.63 -1.41 -12.98
N ALA A 98 21.87 -1.86 -11.75
CA ALA A 98 23.21 -2.18 -11.27
C ALA A 98 23.82 -3.36 -12.03
N ALA A 99 23.02 -4.40 -12.29
CA ALA A 99 23.42 -5.56 -13.10
C ALA A 99 23.71 -5.16 -14.55
N ALA A 100 22.83 -4.35 -15.17
CA ALA A 100 23.02 -3.85 -16.53
C ALA A 100 24.28 -2.97 -16.66
N ALA A 101 24.46 -2.01 -15.75
CA ALA A 101 25.64 -1.16 -15.73
C ALA A 101 26.94 -1.96 -15.52
N ALA A 102 26.91 -3.00 -14.67
CA ALA A 102 28.04 -3.90 -14.48
C ALA A 102 28.41 -4.67 -15.76
N HIS A 103 27.40 -5.12 -16.50
CA HIS A 103 27.60 -5.84 -17.75
C HIS A 103 28.12 -4.94 -18.88
N GLU A 104 27.51 -3.77 -19.08
CA GLU A 104 27.87 -2.87 -20.19
C GLU A 104 29.20 -2.12 -19.94
N LEU A 105 29.49 -1.71 -18.70
CA LEU A 105 30.71 -0.98 -18.37
C LEU A 105 31.90 -1.89 -18.00
N GLY A 106 31.65 -3.14 -17.64
CA GLY A 106 32.70 -4.08 -17.22
C GLY A 106 33.74 -4.34 -18.32
N THR A 107 33.29 -4.53 -19.55
CA THR A 107 34.14 -4.78 -20.72
C THR A 107 35.02 -3.58 -21.09
N PRO A 108 34.47 -2.36 -21.35
CA PRO A 108 35.30 -1.20 -21.69
C PRO A 108 36.27 -0.83 -20.57
N LEU A 109 35.86 -0.96 -19.29
CA LEU A 109 36.73 -0.66 -18.17
C LEU A 109 37.88 -1.67 -18.01
N ALA A 110 37.63 -2.96 -18.31
CA ALA A 110 38.69 -3.96 -18.37
C ALA A 110 39.69 -3.64 -19.48
N THR A 111 39.23 -3.20 -20.65
CA THR A 111 40.10 -2.76 -21.76
C THR A 111 40.92 -1.54 -21.38
N ILE A 112 40.30 -0.50 -20.79
CA ILE A 112 41.03 0.70 -20.33
C ILE A 112 42.09 0.32 -19.28
N THR A 113 41.74 -0.53 -18.33
CA THR A 113 42.68 -1.00 -17.28
C THR A 113 43.87 -1.74 -17.90
N LEU A 114 43.64 -2.57 -18.92
CA LEU A 114 44.70 -3.28 -19.64
C LEU A 114 45.63 -2.29 -20.36
N VAL A 115 45.08 -1.33 -21.11
CA VAL A 115 45.86 -0.32 -21.81
C VAL A 115 46.65 0.54 -20.83
N ALA A 116 46.03 0.98 -19.73
CA ALA A 116 46.69 1.74 -18.68
C ALA A 116 47.87 0.97 -18.07
N LYS A 117 47.72 -0.35 -17.87
CA LYS A 117 48.77 -1.22 -17.34
C LYS A 117 49.96 -1.36 -18.31
N GLU A 118 49.69 -1.49 -19.61
CA GLU A 118 50.76 -1.54 -20.63
C GLU A 118 51.47 -0.19 -20.76
N MET A 119 50.74 0.93 -20.73
CA MET A 119 51.34 2.26 -20.69
C MET A 119 52.20 2.44 -19.44
N GLU A 120 51.74 1.97 -18.27
CA GLU A 120 52.49 2.11 -17.02
C GLU A 120 53.80 1.32 -17.11
N LYS A 121 53.76 0.11 -17.69
CA LYS A 121 54.97 -0.69 -17.90
C LYS A 121 56.00 0.00 -18.82
N ALA A 122 55.55 0.77 -19.81
CA ALA A 122 56.41 1.46 -20.75
C ALA A 122 56.91 2.83 -20.24
N LEU A 123 56.07 3.58 -19.51
CA LEU A 123 56.27 5.00 -19.21
C LEU A 123 56.49 5.29 -17.72
N ARG A 124 56.48 4.31 -16.81
CA ARG A 124 56.59 4.55 -15.35
C ARG A 124 57.81 5.40 -14.96
N ASN A 125 58.94 5.23 -15.64
CA ASN A 125 60.17 5.97 -15.35
C ASN A 125 60.33 7.24 -16.19
N ASP A 126 59.34 7.57 -17.02
CA ASP A 126 59.33 8.79 -17.81
C ASP A 126 59.01 9.99 -16.90
N PRO A 127 59.90 11.00 -16.81
CA PRO A 127 59.73 12.14 -15.91
C PRO A 127 58.55 13.06 -16.27
N LYS A 128 57.94 12.89 -17.45
CA LYS A 128 56.80 13.68 -17.90
C LYS A 128 55.47 12.95 -17.76
N TYR A 129 55.43 11.63 -17.99
CA TYR A 129 54.17 10.87 -18.05
C TYR A 129 54.03 9.76 -17.00
N GLY A 130 55.08 9.42 -16.25
CA GLY A 130 55.07 8.29 -15.32
C GLY A 130 54.01 8.40 -14.22
N GLU A 131 53.88 9.58 -13.61
CA GLU A 131 52.90 9.84 -12.55
C GLU A 131 51.45 9.76 -13.07
N ASP A 132 51.17 10.40 -14.21
CA ASP A 132 49.84 10.42 -14.83
C ASP A 132 49.36 9.01 -15.21
N VAL A 133 50.24 8.16 -15.74
CA VAL A 133 49.88 6.80 -16.15
C VAL A 133 49.65 5.90 -14.94
N THR A 134 50.45 6.03 -13.87
CA THR A 134 50.19 5.33 -12.60
C THR A 134 48.86 5.78 -11.98
N LEU A 135 48.54 7.08 -12.03
CA LEU A 135 47.24 7.60 -11.60
C LEU A 135 46.10 7.01 -12.43
N LEU A 136 46.20 7.00 -13.75
CA LEU A 136 45.17 6.47 -14.66
C LEU A 136 44.89 4.98 -14.41
N ARG A 137 45.93 4.17 -14.17
CA ARG A 137 45.77 2.76 -13.75
C ARG A 137 45.01 2.66 -12.43
N SER A 138 45.43 3.42 -11.42
CA SER A 138 44.81 3.37 -10.09
C SER A 138 43.33 3.76 -10.12
N GLN A 139 42.96 4.77 -10.91
CA GLN A 139 41.55 5.19 -11.05
C GLN A 139 40.73 4.17 -11.82
N SER A 140 41.30 3.54 -12.87
CA SER A 140 40.61 2.48 -13.62
C SER A 140 40.31 1.27 -12.74
N GLU A 141 41.28 0.85 -11.90
CA GLU A 141 41.07 -0.22 -10.91
C GLU A 141 40.02 0.17 -9.86
N ARG A 142 40.07 1.40 -9.36
CA ARG A 142 39.09 1.91 -8.39
C ARG A 142 37.67 1.93 -8.95
N CYS A 143 37.49 2.40 -10.18
CA CYS A 143 36.19 2.35 -10.86
C CYS A 143 35.67 0.92 -10.95
N ARG A 144 36.55 -0.05 -11.23
CA ARG A 144 36.18 -1.47 -11.36
C ARG A 144 35.78 -2.07 -10.01
N GLU A 145 36.45 -1.67 -8.94
CA GLU A 145 36.10 -2.07 -7.58
C GLU A 145 34.74 -1.49 -7.15
N ILE A 146 34.49 -0.21 -7.42
CA ILE A 146 33.18 0.44 -7.15
C ILE A 146 32.07 -0.29 -7.89
N LEU A 147 32.26 -0.54 -9.19
CA LEU A 147 31.28 -1.26 -10.01
C LEU A 147 30.96 -2.64 -9.40
N LYS A 148 31.99 -3.39 -9.00
CA LYS A 148 31.84 -4.73 -8.42
C LYS A 148 31.10 -4.69 -7.08
N ARG A 149 31.33 -3.68 -6.24
CA ARG A 149 30.61 -3.48 -4.96
C ARG A 149 29.14 -3.14 -5.19
N LEU A 150 28.81 -2.34 -6.20
CA LEU A 150 27.42 -2.02 -6.55
C LEU A 150 26.65 -3.27 -6.99
N THR A 151 27.28 -4.17 -7.74
CA THR A 151 26.67 -5.46 -8.14
C THR A 151 26.56 -6.44 -6.97
N SER A 152 27.52 -6.47 -6.04
CA SER A 152 27.46 -7.38 -4.89
C SER A 152 26.39 -6.98 -3.88
N LEU A 153 26.21 -5.68 -3.62
CA LEU A 153 25.13 -5.19 -2.74
C LEU A 153 23.74 -5.54 -3.29
N SER A 154 23.59 -5.49 -4.61
CA SER A 154 22.40 -5.92 -5.32
C SER A 154 22.12 -7.43 -5.15
N SER A 155 23.18 -8.26 -5.21
CA SER A 155 23.07 -9.71 -5.03
C SER A 155 22.91 -10.17 -3.56
N GLU A 156 23.46 -9.44 -2.58
CA GLU A 156 23.34 -9.79 -1.16
C GLU A 156 21.93 -9.52 -0.60
N GLY A 157 21.21 -8.55 -1.16
CA GLY A 157 19.80 -8.27 -0.82
C GLY A 157 18.89 -9.49 -1.05
N GLU A 158 19.06 -10.22 -2.16
CA GLU A 158 18.26 -11.42 -2.46
C GLU A 158 18.63 -12.64 -1.59
N ALA A 159 19.91 -12.82 -1.26
CA ALA A 159 20.39 -13.99 -0.52
C ALA A 159 20.20 -13.89 1.00
N HIS A 160 20.27 -12.68 1.57
CA HIS A 160 20.09 -12.47 3.01
C HIS A 160 18.61 -12.38 3.39
N LEU A 161 17.78 -11.75 2.55
CA LEU A 161 16.34 -11.62 2.80
C LEU A 161 15.59 -12.96 2.65
N SER A 162 16.07 -13.86 1.79
CA SER A 162 15.49 -15.19 1.57
C SER A 162 15.82 -16.23 2.66
N ARG A 163 16.71 -15.91 3.62
CA ARG A 163 17.19 -16.85 4.64
C ARG A 163 17.17 -16.31 6.07
N LEU A 164 16.28 -15.36 6.39
CA LEU A 164 16.04 -15.00 7.78
C LEU A 164 15.09 -16.03 8.43
N PRO A 165 15.52 -16.74 9.49
CA PRO A 165 14.60 -17.61 10.23
C PRO A 165 13.49 -16.75 10.84
N LEU A 166 12.25 -17.23 10.78
CA LEU A 166 11.06 -16.51 11.29
C LEU A 166 11.24 -15.97 12.71
N THR A 167 12.04 -16.64 13.54
CA THR A 167 12.38 -16.22 14.89
C THR A 167 13.10 -14.87 14.95
N SER A 168 14.01 -14.57 14.01
CA SER A 168 14.74 -13.31 13.97
C SER A 168 13.84 -12.14 13.57
N LEU A 169 12.89 -12.37 12.67
CA LEU A 169 11.92 -11.35 12.25
C LEU A 169 10.91 -11.02 13.38
N VAL A 170 10.52 -12.03 14.16
CA VAL A 170 9.67 -11.86 15.35
C VAL A 170 10.41 -11.11 16.46
N GLU A 171 11.69 -11.39 16.66
CA GLU A 171 12.52 -10.70 17.66
C GLU A 171 12.74 -9.22 17.30
N GLU A 172 12.97 -8.91 16.02
CA GLU A 172 13.12 -7.53 15.54
C GLU A 172 11.82 -6.71 15.64
N MET A 173 10.67 -7.33 15.41
CA MET A 173 9.35 -6.69 15.58
C MET A 173 8.95 -6.50 17.05
N THR A 174 9.46 -7.32 17.95
CA THR A 174 9.14 -7.25 19.39
C THR A 174 10.09 -6.34 20.16
N ALA A 175 11.30 -6.06 19.65
CA ALA A 175 12.28 -5.16 20.27
C ALA A 175 11.74 -3.76 20.60
N PRO A 176 10.92 -3.08 19.77
CA PRO A 176 10.40 -1.75 20.08
C PRO A 176 9.29 -1.72 21.14
N HIS A 177 8.72 -2.88 21.50
CA HIS A 177 7.59 -3.01 22.42
C HIS A 177 7.99 -3.65 23.75
N ARG A 178 9.30 -3.82 24.00
CA ARG A 178 9.86 -4.49 25.18
C ARG A 178 10.22 -3.54 26.33
N ASP A 179 10.02 -2.23 26.13
CA ASP A 179 10.14 -1.18 27.16
C ASP A 179 8.82 -0.41 27.31
#